data_AF-A0A963XIL7-F1
#
_entry.id   AF-A0A963XIL7-F1
#
_cell.length_a   1.000
_cell.length_b   1.000
_cell.length_c   1.000
_cell.angle_alpha   90.00
_cell.angle_beta   90.00
_cell.angle_gamma   90.00
#
_symmetry.space_group_name_H-M   'P 1'
#
loop_
_entity.id
_entity.type
_entity.pdbx_description
1 polymer ?
#
loop_
_entity_poly.entity_id
_entity_poly.type
_entity_poly.pdbx_seq_one_letter_code
_entity_poly.pdbx_strand_id
1 'polypeptide(L)'
;MPKAGETPTPQKVTVVYKVNEDGAVEEVRVRETTDACFNEAAIAAVRSWKFEPARRGGYYVEQEDLETTFTFVINEEAKTVDFDARPITRYPPRYPERCMDDARNKETVYVEFDVTEEGDTENITIFDSTNSCLNSSALIAVKKWKYRPKLEDGKPVKRRGVQTQITYELASRFDPPPNRLVVGRKMNSIAARIRRGDDPHSILAELDEIELKYGDDFSRTELRAFHQLRGSARLSAKDYRGALDDFRAAQRLGVSGDAGEAIATTIEQLEAYIAAEDAAAAAENGGEVSETQNSPAPKQAPSPEGR
;
A
#
# COMPACT_ATOMS: atom_id res chain seq x y z
N MET A 1 31.30 -27.47 23.69
CA MET A 1 32.34 -26.44 23.54
C MET A 1 33.68 -27.14 23.63
N PRO A 2 34.54 -27.05 22.60
CA PRO A 2 35.92 -27.51 22.74
C PRO A 2 36.64 -26.65 23.79
N LYS A 3 37.58 -27.23 24.53
CA LYS A 3 38.38 -26.50 25.52
C LYS A 3 39.40 -25.61 24.80
N ALA A 4 39.83 -24.52 25.45
CA ALA A 4 40.86 -23.64 24.91
C ALA A 4 42.10 -24.44 24.48
N GLY A 5 42.43 -24.39 23.18
CA GLY A 5 43.52 -25.15 22.55
C GLY A 5 43.13 -26.39 21.74
N GLU A 6 41.85 -26.79 21.73
CA GLU A 6 41.33 -27.84 20.86
C GLU A 6 40.88 -27.25 19.51
N THR A 7 41.22 -27.92 18.40
CA THR A 7 40.72 -27.55 17.07
C THR A 7 39.20 -27.71 17.01
N PRO A 8 38.44 -26.72 16.49
CA PRO A 8 36.99 -26.84 16.39
C PRO A 8 36.60 -28.05 15.53
N THR A 9 35.80 -28.96 16.11
CA THR A 9 35.26 -30.10 15.34
C THR A 9 34.23 -29.58 14.34
N PRO A 10 34.46 -29.74 13.02
CA PRO A 10 33.49 -29.33 12.02
C PRO A 10 32.21 -30.16 12.18
N GLN A 11 31.06 -29.50 12.25
CA GLN A 11 29.75 -30.13 12.23
C GLN A 11 29.26 -30.18 10.78
N LYS A 12 28.74 -31.33 10.34
CA LYS A 12 28.25 -31.52 8.99
C LYS A 12 26.75 -31.76 8.99
N VAL A 13 26.04 -31.12 8.06
CA VAL A 13 24.62 -31.40 7.79
C VAL A 13 24.48 -31.67 6.30
N THR A 14 24.08 -32.89 5.97
CA THR A 14 23.77 -33.32 4.61
C THR A 14 22.27 -33.22 4.39
N VAL A 15 21.88 -32.43 3.40
CA VAL A 15 20.48 -32.18 3.03
C VAL A 15 20.23 -32.78 1.65
N VAL A 16 19.12 -33.51 1.53
CA VAL A 16 18.60 -34.03 0.26
C VAL A 16 17.36 -33.25 -0.12
N TYR A 17 17.23 -32.94 -1.40
CA TYR A 17 16.13 -32.15 -1.94
C TYR A 17 15.86 -32.50 -3.40
N LYS A 18 14.69 -32.09 -3.88
CA LYS A 18 14.26 -32.20 -5.27
C LYS A 18 14.28 -30.82 -5.91
N VAL A 19 14.60 -30.74 -7.20
CA VAL A 19 14.47 -29.54 -8.03
C VAL A 19 13.48 -29.82 -9.14
N ASN A 20 12.41 -29.03 -9.21
CA ASN A 20 11.37 -29.17 -10.21
C ASN A 20 11.76 -28.53 -11.57
N GLU A 21 10.89 -28.65 -12.57
CA GLU A 21 11.12 -28.15 -13.93
C GLU A 21 11.24 -26.61 -14.04
N ASP A 22 10.84 -25.86 -12.99
CA ASP A 22 10.97 -24.40 -12.89
C ASP A 22 12.23 -23.97 -12.12
N GLY A 23 12.99 -24.94 -11.60
CA GLY A 23 14.20 -24.70 -10.82
C GLY A 23 13.97 -24.42 -9.35
N ALA A 24 12.73 -24.57 -8.86
CA ALA A 24 12.41 -24.42 -7.45
C ALA A 24 12.77 -25.68 -6.67
N VAL A 25 13.18 -25.48 -5.42
CA VAL A 25 13.58 -26.56 -4.52
C VAL A 25 12.39 -27.06 -3.70
N GLU A 26 12.17 -28.37 -3.72
CA GLU A 26 11.08 -29.08 -3.05
C GLU A 26 11.60 -30.26 -2.22
N GLU A 27 10.76 -30.83 -1.36
CA GLU A 27 11.05 -32.04 -0.56
C GLU A 27 12.38 -32.01 0.24
N VAL A 28 12.74 -30.82 0.75
CA VAL A 28 13.98 -30.63 1.52
C VAL A 28 13.94 -31.38 2.85
N ARG A 29 14.90 -32.30 3.05
CA ARG A 29 15.03 -33.10 4.26
C ARG A 29 16.49 -33.33 4.64
N VAL A 30 16.76 -33.43 5.94
CA VAL A 30 18.10 -33.81 6.42
C VAL A 30 18.27 -35.31 6.23
N ARG A 31 19.35 -35.70 5.54
CA ARG A 31 19.74 -37.11 5.35
C ARG A 31 20.67 -37.54 6.48
N GLU A 32 21.73 -36.76 6.73
CA GLU A 32 22.73 -37.04 7.75
C GLU A 32 23.11 -35.74 8.47
N THR A 33 23.35 -35.81 9.77
CA THR A 33 23.80 -34.66 10.56
C THR A 33 24.72 -35.13 11.69
N THR A 34 25.78 -34.37 11.94
CA THR A 34 26.65 -34.60 13.12
C THR A 34 26.11 -33.88 14.36
N ASP A 35 25.27 -32.85 14.19
CA ASP A 35 24.62 -32.09 15.26
C ASP A 35 23.30 -31.47 14.77
N ALA A 36 22.20 -31.90 15.38
CA ALA A 36 20.85 -31.48 15.01
C ALA A 36 20.58 -29.99 15.18
N CYS A 37 21.38 -29.28 15.99
CA CYS A 37 21.27 -27.83 16.19
C CYS A 37 21.39 -27.03 14.89
N PHE A 38 22.11 -27.57 13.89
CA PHE A 38 22.36 -26.90 12.61
C PHE A 38 21.35 -27.26 11.51
N ASN A 39 20.43 -28.19 11.78
CA ASN A 39 19.51 -28.72 10.77
C ASN A 39 18.63 -27.63 10.16
N GLU A 40 18.01 -26.77 10.98
CA GLU A 40 17.09 -25.74 10.48
C GLU A 40 17.82 -24.69 9.64
N ALA A 41 19.04 -24.32 10.02
CA ALA A 41 19.87 -23.41 9.24
C ALA A 41 20.21 -23.97 7.86
N ALA A 42 20.57 -25.26 7.79
CA ALA A 42 20.85 -25.96 6.54
C ALA A 42 19.59 -26.09 5.66
N ILE A 43 18.44 -26.46 6.23
CA ILE A 43 17.16 -26.56 5.52
C ILE A 43 16.74 -25.19 4.97
N ALA A 44 16.79 -24.14 5.79
CA ALA A 44 16.41 -22.80 5.39
C ALA A 44 17.29 -22.26 4.24
N ALA A 45 18.60 -22.54 4.29
CA ALA A 45 19.51 -22.19 3.21
C ALA A 45 19.09 -22.86 1.89
N VAL A 46 18.87 -24.18 1.90
CA VAL A 46 18.47 -24.94 0.70
C VAL A 46 17.12 -24.50 0.14
N ARG A 47 16.13 -24.21 1.00
CA ARG A 47 14.81 -23.70 0.59
C ARG A 47 14.87 -22.35 -0.12
N SER A 48 15.91 -21.55 0.13
CA SER A 48 16.07 -20.24 -0.52
C SER A 48 16.70 -20.31 -1.92
N TRP A 49 17.18 -21.49 -2.32
CA TRP A 49 17.87 -21.65 -3.59
C TRP A 49 16.91 -21.77 -4.77
N LYS A 50 17.38 -21.29 -5.92
CA LYS A 50 16.76 -21.49 -7.22
C LYS A 50 17.82 -21.97 -8.19
N PHE A 51 17.54 -23.06 -8.89
CA PHE A 51 18.45 -23.71 -9.81
C PHE A 51 18.04 -23.46 -11.27
N GLU A 52 18.98 -23.63 -12.18
CA GLU A 52 18.64 -23.92 -13.58
C GLU A 52 18.47 -25.44 -13.70
N PRO A 53 17.27 -25.96 -14.01
CA PRO A 53 17.05 -27.41 -14.10
C PRO A 53 17.88 -28.05 -15.20
N ALA A 54 18.23 -29.32 -15.01
CA ALA A 54 18.90 -30.10 -16.04
C ALA A 54 18.08 -30.12 -17.34
N ARG A 55 18.77 -30.11 -18.49
CA ARG A 55 18.14 -30.24 -19.80
C ARG A 55 18.39 -31.62 -20.40
N ARG A 56 17.34 -32.29 -20.86
CA ARG A 56 17.44 -33.55 -21.61
C ARG A 56 16.58 -33.45 -22.87
N GLY A 57 17.20 -33.59 -24.03
CA GLY A 57 16.49 -33.44 -25.31
C GLY A 57 15.90 -32.05 -25.55
N GLY A 58 16.44 -31.01 -24.90
CA GLY A 58 15.97 -29.62 -25.02
C GLY A 58 14.90 -29.20 -24.00
N TYR A 59 14.39 -30.12 -23.19
CA TYR A 59 13.40 -29.84 -22.14
C TYR A 59 14.04 -29.83 -20.76
N TYR A 60 13.55 -28.97 -19.88
CA TYR A 60 13.87 -29.03 -18.46
C TYR A 60 13.30 -30.31 -17.86
N VAL A 61 14.11 -31.01 -17.08
CA VAL A 61 13.71 -32.23 -16.39
C VAL A 61 13.88 -32.05 -14.90
N GLU A 62 12.90 -32.57 -14.17
CA GLU A 62 12.97 -32.68 -12.72
C GLU A 62 14.20 -33.49 -12.28
N GLN A 63 14.80 -33.08 -11.17
CA GLN A 63 15.96 -33.72 -10.56
C GLN A 63 15.63 -34.11 -9.13
N GLU A 64 15.53 -35.41 -8.90
CA GLU A 64 15.33 -36.01 -7.58
C GLU A 64 16.66 -36.27 -6.88
N ASP A 65 16.59 -36.40 -5.55
CA ASP A 65 17.69 -36.82 -4.67
C ASP A 65 19.00 -36.02 -4.82
N LEU A 66 18.91 -34.72 -5.07
CA LEU A 66 20.06 -33.83 -5.04
C LEU A 66 20.55 -33.69 -3.60
N GLU A 67 21.87 -33.80 -3.40
CA GLU A 67 22.50 -33.78 -2.08
C GLU A 67 23.49 -32.64 -1.96
N THR A 68 23.48 -31.98 -0.80
CA THR A 68 24.52 -31.01 -0.43
C THR A 68 24.91 -31.19 1.03
N THR A 69 26.19 -30.99 1.35
CA THR A 69 26.69 -31.06 2.71
C THR A 69 27.21 -29.69 3.16
N PHE A 70 26.54 -29.12 4.15
CA PHE A 70 27.02 -27.94 4.86
C PHE A 70 28.05 -28.37 5.90
N THR A 71 29.16 -27.63 5.99
CA THR A 71 30.15 -27.80 7.05
C THR A 71 30.18 -26.54 7.90
N PHE A 72 29.76 -26.68 9.16
CA PHE A 72 29.77 -25.63 10.17
C PHE A 72 31.04 -25.79 11.00
N VAL A 73 31.89 -24.76 11.00
CA VAL A 73 33.06 -24.72 11.88
C VAL A 73 32.82 -23.65 12.92
N ILE A 74 32.70 -24.07 14.18
CA ILE A 74 32.52 -23.14 15.30
C ILE A 74 33.89 -22.56 15.65
N ASN A 75 34.30 -21.49 14.96
CA ASN A 75 35.56 -20.83 15.28
C ASN A 75 35.42 -20.04 16.59
N GLU A 76 36.33 -20.26 17.56
CA GLU A 76 36.49 -19.38 18.74
C GLU A 76 36.79 -17.92 18.34
N GLU A 77 37.18 -17.67 17.09
CA GLU A 77 37.35 -16.35 16.48
C GLU A 77 36.04 -15.61 16.15
N ALA A 78 34.93 -15.98 16.80
CA ALA A 78 33.94 -14.99 17.19
C ALA A 78 34.39 -14.17 18.41
N LYS A 79 35.68 -14.19 18.80
CA LYS A 79 36.35 -12.99 19.31
C LYS A 79 35.98 -11.86 18.37
N THR A 80 35.23 -10.90 18.90
CA THR A 80 34.78 -9.71 18.19
C THR A 80 35.96 -9.07 17.47
N VAL A 81 36.12 -9.36 16.18
CA VAL A 81 37.10 -8.70 15.33
C VAL A 81 36.80 -7.22 15.39
N ASP A 82 37.82 -6.39 15.57
CA ASP A 82 37.66 -4.95 15.52
C ASP A 82 37.00 -4.55 14.20
N PHE A 83 35.98 -3.71 14.28
CA PHE A 83 35.26 -3.24 13.10
C PHE A 83 34.77 -1.82 13.33
N ASP A 84 34.74 -1.02 12.26
CA ASP A 84 34.14 0.31 12.30
C ASP A 84 32.60 0.22 12.42
N ALA A 85 31.95 1.27 12.91
CA ALA A 85 30.51 1.29 13.16
C ALA A 85 29.70 0.91 11.92
N ARG A 86 28.68 0.05 12.09
CA ARG A 86 27.84 -0.47 10.98
C ARG A 86 26.36 -0.20 11.24
N PRO A 87 25.57 0.22 10.23
CA PRO A 87 24.15 0.46 10.45
C PRO A 87 23.41 -0.84 10.78
N ILE A 88 22.54 -0.78 11.79
CA ILE A 88 21.56 -1.84 12.10
C ILE A 88 20.22 -1.43 11.50
N THR A 89 19.75 -0.23 11.84
CA THR A 89 18.47 0.30 11.35
C THR A 89 18.62 1.76 10.97
N ARG A 90 18.25 2.08 9.72
CA ARG A 90 18.14 3.45 9.23
C ARG A 90 16.72 3.70 8.73
N TYR A 91 15.96 4.47 9.50
CA TYR A 91 14.66 4.93 9.03
C TYR A 91 14.85 6.08 8.03
N PRO A 92 14.25 6.02 6.83
CA PRO A 92 14.32 7.13 5.89
C PRO A 92 13.62 8.36 6.48
N PRO A 93 14.10 9.58 6.20
CA PRO A 93 13.38 10.79 6.58
C PRO A 93 12.06 10.89 5.82
N ARG A 94 11.09 11.57 6.43
CA ARG A 94 9.84 11.92 5.74
C ARG A 94 10.06 13.17 4.91
N TYR A 95 9.51 13.22 3.70
CA TYR A 95 9.48 14.45 2.92
C TYR A 95 8.47 15.42 3.55
N PRO A 96 8.89 16.60 4.08
CA PRO A 96 7.94 17.53 4.70
C PRO A 96 7.05 18.18 3.64
N GLU A 97 5.73 18.22 3.86
CA GLU A 97 4.75 18.77 2.90
C GLU A 97 5.09 20.21 2.48
N ARG A 98 5.46 21.06 3.45
CA ARG A 98 5.89 22.45 3.20
C ARG A 98 7.10 22.61 2.28
N CYS A 99 7.84 21.54 2.02
CA CYS A 99 9.01 21.54 1.15
C CYS A 99 8.72 20.98 -0.24
N MET A 100 7.47 20.56 -0.53
CA MET A 100 7.11 19.88 -1.78
C MET A 100 6.83 20.82 -2.94
N ASP A 101 6.33 22.04 -2.69
CA ASP A 101 5.83 22.94 -3.74
C ASP A 101 6.92 23.34 -4.76
N ASP A 102 8.16 23.55 -4.30
CA ASP A 102 9.32 23.92 -5.12
C ASP A 102 10.41 22.83 -5.18
N ALA A 103 10.06 21.60 -4.83
CA ALA A 103 10.98 20.48 -4.73
C ALA A 103 11.51 20.00 -6.08
N ARG A 104 12.80 19.66 -6.16
CA ARG A 104 13.32 18.86 -7.28
C ARG A 104 12.96 17.39 -7.09
N ASN A 105 12.97 16.63 -8.20
CA ASN A 105 12.72 15.19 -8.19
C ASN A 105 13.67 14.43 -7.25
N LYS A 106 14.90 14.92 -7.12
CA LYS A 106 15.94 14.38 -6.26
C LYS A 106 16.65 15.53 -5.57
N GLU A 107 16.66 15.47 -4.25
CA GLU A 107 17.33 16.41 -3.36
C GLU A 107 18.25 15.63 -2.41
N THR A 108 19.32 16.25 -1.93
CA THR A 108 20.31 15.59 -1.08
C THR A 108 20.65 16.44 0.13
N VAL A 109 20.76 15.80 1.28
CA VAL A 109 21.25 16.41 2.53
C VAL A 109 22.45 15.60 3.01
N TYR A 110 23.57 16.28 3.25
CA TYR A 110 24.79 15.68 3.77
C TYR A 110 24.89 15.92 5.26
N VAL A 111 25.02 14.82 6.01
CA VAL A 111 24.99 14.82 7.47
C VAL A 111 26.26 14.21 8.02
N GLU A 112 26.82 14.82 9.06
CA GLU A 112 27.86 14.27 9.91
C GLU A 112 27.29 13.97 11.30
N PHE A 113 27.67 12.85 11.92
CA PHE A 113 27.24 12.49 13.28
C PHE A 113 28.26 11.55 13.94
N ASP A 114 28.15 11.40 15.26
CA ASP A 114 28.89 10.42 16.04
C ASP A 114 28.00 9.18 16.32
N VAL A 115 28.61 7.99 16.42
CA VAL A 115 27.98 6.76 16.92
C VAL A 115 28.54 6.46 18.31
N THR A 116 27.67 6.33 19.32
CA THR A 116 28.06 6.03 20.71
C THR A 116 28.45 4.56 20.91
N GLU A 117 28.93 4.23 22.11
CA GLU A 117 29.30 2.87 22.51
C GLU A 117 28.09 1.93 22.60
N GLU A 118 26.90 2.50 22.79
CA GLU A 118 25.60 1.81 22.78
C GLU A 118 25.00 1.69 21.37
N GLY A 119 25.62 2.33 20.37
CA GLY A 119 25.15 2.31 18.99
C GLY A 119 24.10 3.38 18.65
N ASP A 120 23.91 4.37 19.51
CA ASP A 120 23.07 5.54 19.25
C ASP A 120 23.80 6.59 18.42
N THR A 121 23.05 7.43 17.70
CA THR A 121 23.61 8.57 16.96
C THR A 121 23.47 9.87 17.74
N GLU A 122 24.53 10.68 17.78
CA GLU A 122 24.54 11.99 18.43
C GLU A 122 25.45 13.00 17.69
N ASN A 123 25.55 14.24 18.18
CA ASN A 123 26.35 15.32 17.57
C ASN A 123 26.05 15.51 16.07
N ILE A 124 24.77 15.38 15.70
CA ILE A 124 24.32 15.38 14.32
C ILE A 124 24.37 16.80 13.76
N THR A 125 25.13 17.02 12.70
CA THR A 125 25.26 18.30 12.00
C THR A 125 25.05 18.13 10.50
N ILE A 126 24.49 19.15 9.86
CA ILE A 126 24.36 19.20 8.39
C ILE A 126 25.43 20.16 7.89
N PHE A 127 26.27 19.68 6.98
CA PHE A 127 27.33 20.49 6.39
C PHE A 127 27.03 20.93 4.95
N ASP A 128 26.11 20.25 4.26
CA ASP A 128 25.64 20.66 2.93
C ASP A 128 24.22 20.12 2.64
N SER A 129 23.47 20.84 1.79
CA SER A 129 22.13 20.43 1.36
C SER A 129 21.72 21.14 0.09
N THR A 130 21.06 20.44 -0.84
CA THR A 130 20.48 21.07 -2.03
C THR A 130 19.20 21.87 -1.72
N ASN A 131 18.51 21.53 -0.63
CA ASN A 131 17.33 22.23 -0.15
C ASN A 131 17.29 22.26 1.39
N SER A 132 17.49 23.44 1.98
CA SER A 132 17.56 23.63 3.43
C SER A 132 16.23 23.35 4.16
N CYS A 133 15.09 23.34 3.45
CA CYS A 133 13.80 22.97 4.03
C CYS A 133 13.79 21.52 4.55
N LEU A 134 14.60 20.64 3.95
CA LEU A 134 14.72 19.22 4.29
C LEU A 134 15.61 18.94 5.51
N ASN A 135 16.41 19.91 5.94
CA ASN A 135 17.43 19.74 6.98
C ASN A 135 16.83 19.25 8.30
N SER A 136 15.73 19.86 8.73
CA SER A 136 15.03 19.45 9.96
C SER A 136 14.58 17.98 9.94
N SER A 137 14.08 17.49 8.81
CA SER A 137 13.63 16.11 8.68
C SER A 137 14.81 15.12 8.69
N ALA A 138 15.93 15.50 8.05
CA ALA A 138 17.14 14.70 8.05
C ALA A 138 17.68 14.51 9.47
N LEU A 139 17.77 15.59 10.26
CA LEU A 139 18.22 15.53 11.66
C LEU A 139 17.33 14.60 12.51
N ILE A 140 16.00 14.70 12.35
CA ILE A 140 15.03 13.87 13.09
C ILE A 140 15.18 12.38 12.72
N ALA A 141 15.43 12.07 11.45
CA ALA A 141 15.61 10.71 10.99
C ALA A 141 16.91 10.10 11.51
N VAL A 142 18.02 10.82 11.35
CA VAL A 142 19.36 10.36 11.79
C VAL A 142 19.34 10.08 13.30
N LYS A 143 18.71 10.95 14.10
CA LYS A 143 18.56 10.77 15.55
C LYS A 143 17.93 9.43 15.97
N LYS A 144 17.16 8.78 15.09
CA LYS A 144 16.48 7.50 15.35
C LYS A 144 17.25 6.30 14.81
N TRP A 145 18.38 6.52 14.14
CA TRP A 145 19.15 5.43 13.58
C TRP A 145 19.86 4.64 14.68
N LYS A 146 20.04 3.36 14.40
CA LYS A 146 20.76 2.43 15.27
C LYS A 146 21.92 1.83 14.53
N TYR A 147 23.06 1.76 15.20
CA TYR A 147 24.30 1.21 14.69
C TYR A 147 24.83 0.13 15.61
N ARG A 148 25.61 -0.77 15.05
CA ARG A 148 26.59 -1.51 15.81
C ARG A 148 27.76 -0.56 16.06
N PRO A 149 28.14 -0.32 17.33
CA PRO A 149 29.24 0.58 17.67
C PRO A 149 30.55 0.07 17.06
N LYS A 150 31.53 0.95 16.90
CA LYS A 150 32.88 0.54 16.53
C LYS A 150 33.45 -0.34 17.66
N LEU A 151 34.16 -1.40 17.30
CA LEU A 151 34.92 -2.21 18.26
C LEU A 151 36.42 -1.97 18.07
N GLU A 152 37.11 -1.70 19.18
CA GLU A 152 38.57 -1.70 19.30
C GLU A 152 38.96 -2.60 20.48
N ASP A 153 39.90 -3.51 20.26
CA ASP A 153 40.29 -4.57 21.21
C ASP A 153 39.07 -5.32 21.80
N GLY A 154 38.04 -5.53 20.97
CA GLY A 154 36.79 -6.17 21.37
C GLY A 154 35.90 -5.35 22.31
N LYS A 155 36.18 -4.07 22.53
CA LYS A 155 35.36 -3.15 23.33
C LYS A 155 34.63 -2.13 22.45
N PRO A 156 33.34 -1.86 22.72
CA PRO A 156 32.64 -0.74 22.09
C PRO A 156 33.35 0.57 22.39
N VAL A 157 33.64 1.33 21.33
CA VAL A 157 34.20 2.67 21.40
C VAL A 157 33.39 3.61 20.53
N LYS A 158 33.31 4.86 20.96
CA LYS A 158 32.63 5.91 20.21
C LYS A 158 33.30 6.15 18.86
N ARG A 159 32.51 6.14 17.78
CA ARG A 159 32.97 6.49 16.42
C ARG A 159 32.53 7.89 16.05
N ARG A 160 33.47 8.81 15.88
CA ARG A 160 33.18 10.23 15.58
C ARG A 160 33.17 10.55 14.11
N GLY A 161 32.40 11.53 13.67
CA GLY A 161 32.50 12.08 12.30
C GLY A 161 32.10 11.11 11.19
N VAL A 162 31.05 10.32 11.42
CA VAL A 162 30.43 9.50 10.38
C VAL A 162 29.66 10.42 9.45
N GLN A 163 30.03 10.42 8.17
CA GLN A 163 29.36 11.21 7.14
C GLN A 163 28.47 10.32 6.27
N THR A 164 27.29 10.83 5.92
CA THR A 164 26.38 10.16 5.00
C THR A 164 25.63 11.16 4.14
N GLN A 165 25.30 10.74 2.93
CA GLN A 165 24.33 11.42 2.09
C GLN A 165 22.95 10.81 2.35
N ILE A 166 21.96 11.68 2.57
CA ILE A 166 20.55 11.32 2.60
C ILE A 166 19.92 11.85 1.33
N THR A 167 19.36 10.97 0.52
CA THR A 167 18.68 11.35 -0.71
C THR A 167 17.18 11.38 -0.45
N TYR A 168 16.57 12.52 -0.73
CA TYR A 168 15.13 12.68 -0.81
C TYR A 168 14.77 12.54 -2.28
N GLU A 169 13.99 11.50 -2.59
CA GLU A 169 13.42 11.35 -3.91
C GLU A 169 11.93 11.54 -3.78
N LEU A 170 11.40 12.51 -4.53
CA LEU A 170 9.98 12.53 -4.82
C LEU A 170 9.75 11.37 -5.78
N ALA A 171 9.24 10.26 -5.23
CA ALA A 171 9.11 8.99 -5.94
C ALA A 171 8.63 9.17 -7.38
N SER A 172 9.45 8.76 -8.34
CA SER A 172 9.06 8.54 -9.73
C SER A 172 8.86 7.04 -9.96
N ARG A 173 7.59 6.62 -9.93
CA ARG A 173 6.96 5.51 -10.72
C ARG A 173 7.42 4.05 -10.58
N PHE A 174 8.37 3.65 -9.75
CA PHE A 174 8.54 2.22 -9.46
C PHE A 174 8.62 1.97 -7.94
N ASP A 175 7.43 1.63 -7.39
CA ASP A 175 7.05 1.10 -6.07
C ASP A 175 7.11 2.01 -4.81
N PRO A 176 5.99 2.32 -4.07
CA PRO A 176 4.54 2.49 -4.38
C PRO A 176 4.03 3.96 -4.11
N PRO A 177 2.85 4.39 -4.61
CA PRO A 177 2.69 4.97 -5.94
C PRO A 177 2.72 6.53 -5.99
N PRO A 178 3.00 7.09 -7.18
CA PRO A 178 3.33 8.51 -7.43
C PRO A 178 2.15 9.26 -8.07
N ASN A 179 0.92 9.01 -7.62
CA ASN A 179 -0.27 9.46 -8.34
C ASN A 179 -0.98 10.69 -7.77
N ARG A 180 -0.58 11.23 -6.62
CA ARG A 180 -1.31 12.37 -6.04
C ARG A 180 -1.34 13.60 -6.95
N LEU A 181 -0.21 13.95 -7.56
CA LEU A 181 -0.10 15.05 -8.53
C LEU A 181 -0.77 14.76 -9.88
N VAL A 182 -0.92 13.49 -10.26
CA VAL A 182 -1.57 13.10 -11.51
C VAL A 182 -3.08 13.03 -11.33
N VAL A 183 -3.54 12.43 -10.23
CA VAL A 183 -4.94 12.41 -9.80
C VAL A 183 -5.43 13.83 -9.57
N GLY A 184 -4.68 14.66 -8.84
CA GLY A 184 -5.01 16.08 -8.65
C GLY A 184 -5.13 16.84 -9.98
N ARG A 185 -4.19 16.65 -10.92
CA ARG A 185 -4.28 17.26 -12.27
C ARG A 185 -5.46 16.73 -13.07
N LYS A 186 -5.75 15.43 -13.02
CA LYS A 186 -6.91 14.80 -13.67
C LYS A 186 -8.22 15.32 -13.10
N MET A 187 -8.37 15.33 -11.78
CA MET A 187 -9.53 15.89 -11.08
C MET A 187 -9.73 17.37 -11.40
N ASN A 188 -8.66 18.18 -11.45
CA ASN A 188 -8.75 19.58 -11.84
C ASN A 188 -9.15 19.76 -13.31
N SER A 189 -8.64 18.91 -14.21
CA SER A 189 -9.05 18.87 -15.61
C SER A 189 -10.54 18.51 -15.73
N ILE A 190 -10.98 17.47 -15.04
CA ILE A 190 -12.39 17.04 -14.98
C ILE A 190 -13.27 18.18 -14.44
N ALA A 191 -12.87 18.85 -13.36
CA ALA A 191 -13.58 20.00 -12.81
C ALA A 191 -13.74 21.14 -13.84
N ALA A 192 -12.73 21.35 -14.70
CA ALA A 192 -12.83 22.31 -15.80
C ALA A 192 -13.76 21.84 -16.92
N ARG A 193 -13.71 20.55 -17.27
CA ARG A 193 -14.59 19.91 -18.28
C ARG A 193 -16.06 19.97 -17.87
N ILE A 194 -16.37 19.67 -16.61
CA ILE A 194 -17.74 19.78 -16.05
C ILE A 194 -18.25 21.22 -16.19
N ARG A 195 -17.43 22.22 -15.82
CA ARG A 195 -17.81 23.64 -15.93
C ARG A 195 -18.05 24.09 -17.38
N ARG A 196 -17.38 23.48 -18.36
CA ARG A 196 -17.60 23.75 -19.78
C ARG A 196 -18.81 23.03 -20.37
N GLY A 197 -19.39 22.08 -19.64
CA GLY A 197 -20.50 21.27 -20.13
C GLY A 197 -20.06 20.19 -21.12
N ASP A 198 -18.83 19.67 -20.99
CA ASP A 198 -18.38 18.51 -21.76
C ASP A 198 -19.27 17.27 -21.44
N ASP A 199 -19.27 16.26 -22.32
CA ASP A 199 -20.12 15.06 -22.19
C ASP A 199 -20.00 14.39 -20.81
N PRO A 200 -21.11 14.27 -20.06
CA PRO A 200 -21.05 13.78 -18.69
C PRO A 200 -20.76 12.27 -18.60
N HIS A 201 -21.15 11.47 -19.59
CA HIS A 201 -20.88 10.02 -19.57
C HIS A 201 -19.37 9.73 -19.73
N SER A 202 -18.69 10.43 -20.64
CA SER A 202 -17.24 10.37 -20.77
C SER A 202 -16.52 10.80 -19.48
N ILE A 203 -17.02 11.84 -18.80
CA ILE A 203 -16.45 12.29 -17.53
C ILE A 203 -16.62 11.23 -16.44
N LEU A 204 -17.81 10.64 -16.32
CA LEU A 204 -18.09 9.59 -15.35
C LEU A 204 -17.22 8.35 -15.58
N ALA A 205 -17.05 7.93 -16.83
CA ALA A 205 -16.15 6.83 -17.16
C ALA A 205 -14.69 7.11 -16.73
N GLU A 206 -14.18 8.33 -16.93
CA GLU A 206 -12.84 8.70 -16.46
C GLU A 206 -12.75 8.73 -14.92
N LEU A 207 -13.82 9.17 -14.23
CA LEU A 207 -13.88 9.14 -12.77
C LEU A 207 -13.90 7.71 -12.23
N ASP A 208 -14.64 6.80 -12.86
CA ASP A 208 -14.69 5.39 -12.48
C ASP A 208 -13.32 4.71 -12.66
N GLU A 209 -12.61 5.00 -13.75
CA GLU A 209 -11.23 4.54 -13.94
C GLU A 209 -10.27 5.07 -12.85
N ILE A 210 -10.46 6.32 -12.43
CA ILE A 210 -9.68 6.94 -11.36
C ILE A 210 -9.96 6.26 -10.02
N GLU A 211 -11.23 6.01 -9.68
CA GLU A 211 -11.62 5.32 -8.44
C GLU A 211 -11.11 3.88 -8.43
N LEU A 212 -11.31 3.14 -9.53
CA LEU A 212 -10.87 1.75 -9.65
C LEU A 212 -9.36 1.61 -9.43
N LYS A 213 -8.58 2.59 -9.92
CA LYS A 213 -7.12 2.51 -9.91
C LYS A 213 -6.49 3.12 -8.65
N TYR A 214 -7.16 4.08 -8.02
CA TYR A 214 -6.56 4.92 -6.96
C TYR A 214 -7.46 5.14 -5.74
N GLY A 215 -8.69 4.62 -5.72
CA GLY A 215 -9.69 4.92 -4.68
C GLY A 215 -9.23 4.58 -3.26
N ASP A 216 -8.53 3.46 -3.11
CA ASP A 216 -7.99 3.01 -1.80
C ASP A 216 -6.91 3.95 -1.23
N ASP A 217 -6.27 4.75 -2.09
CA ASP A 217 -5.17 5.65 -1.72
C ASP A 217 -5.62 7.09 -1.43
N PHE A 218 -6.91 7.41 -1.60
CA PHE A 218 -7.41 8.78 -1.40
C PHE A 218 -7.34 9.22 0.06
N SER A 219 -6.81 10.42 0.32
CA SER A 219 -7.09 11.06 1.61
C SER A 219 -8.57 11.40 1.73
N ARG A 220 -9.03 11.61 2.97
CA ARG A 220 -10.38 12.13 3.24
C ARG A 220 -10.73 13.36 2.42
N THR A 221 -9.78 14.28 2.22
CA THR A 221 -10.00 15.51 1.45
C THR A 221 -10.17 15.24 -0.04
N GLU A 222 -9.36 14.33 -0.60
CA GLU A 222 -9.43 13.94 -2.02
C GLU A 222 -10.67 13.11 -2.31
N LEU A 223 -10.98 12.12 -1.46
CA LEU A 223 -12.17 11.30 -1.58
C LEU A 223 -13.44 12.17 -1.57
N ARG A 224 -13.44 13.21 -0.74
CA ARG A 224 -14.52 14.19 -0.69
C ARG A 224 -14.63 15.00 -1.98
N ALA A 225 -13.53 15.56 -2.46
CA ALA A 225 -13.52 16.30 -3.72
C ALA A 225 -13.90 15.40 -4.91
N PHE A 226 -13.49 14.13 -4.88
CA PHE A 226 -13.85 13.13 -5.87
C PHE A 226 -15.36 12.88 -5.90
N HIS A 227 -15.98 12.63 -4.75
CA HIS A 227 -17.44 12.49 -4.66
C HIS A 227 -18.17 13.75 -5.13
N GLN A 228 -17.70 14.95 -4.80
CA GLN A 228 -18.30 16.19 -5.29
C GLN A 228 -18.26 16.31 -6.82
N LEU A 229 -17.13 15.93 -7.45
CA LEU A 229 -16.98 15.95 -8.91
C LEU A 229 -17.87 14.91 -9.57
N ARG A 230 -17.93 13.68 -9.03
CA ARG A 230 -18.80 12.63 -9.55
C ARG A 230 -20.27 12.98 -9.40
N GLY A 231 -20.68 13.50 -8.24
CA GLY A 231 -22.03 14.00 -8.02
C GLY A 231 -22.42 15.11 -9.01
N SER A 232 -21.52 16.07 -9.25
CA SER A 232 -21.74 17.13 -10.25
C SER A 232 -21.87 16.58 -11.68
N ALA A 233 -21.04 15.60 -12.06
CA ALA A 233 -21.13 14.97 -13.37
C ALA A 233 -22.43 14.16 -13.54
N ARG A 234 -22.89 13.47 -12.47
CA ARG A 234 -24.17 12.75 -12.44
C ARG A 234 -25.37 13.69 -12.56
N LEU A 235 -25.32 14.88 -11.94
CA LEU A 235 -26.34 15.92 -12.16
C LEU A 235 -26.45 16.30 -13.64
N SER A 236 -25.32 16.53 -14.31
CA SER A 236 -25.30 16.82 -15.76
C SER A 236 -25.83 15.66 -16.60
N ALA A 237 -25.65 14.41 -16.15
CA ALA A 237 -26.22 13.21 -16.77
C ALA A 237 -27.69 12.95 -16.41
N LYS A 238 -28.31 13.79 -15.55
CA LYS A 238 -29.65 13.58 -14.97
C LYS A 238 -29.79 12.30 -14.13
N ASP A 239 -28.67 11.77 -13.63
CA ASP A 239 -28.66 10.71 -12.62
C ASP A 239 -28.78 11.33 -11.22
N TYR A 240 -29.99 11.77 -10.87
CA TYR A 240 -30.23 12.52 -9.62
C TYR A 240 -30.02 11.67 -8.37
N ARG A 241 -30.37 10.37 -8.44
CA ARG A 241 -30.18 9.43 -7.33
C ARG A 241 -28.70 9.15 -7.09
N GLY A 242 -27.94 8.83 -8.14
CA GLY A 242 -26.51 8.64 -8.02
C GLY A 242 -25.79 9.92 -7.58
N ALA A 243 -26.25 11.10 -8.02
CA ALA A 243 -25.72 12.36 -7.55
C ALA A 243 -25.95 12.56 -6.04
N LEU A 244 -27.16 12.26 -5.54
CA LEU A 244 -27.50 12.35 -4.13
C LEU A 244 -26.59 11.47 -3.26
N ASP A 245 -26.31 10.24 -3.69
CA ASP A 245 -25.43 9.32 -2.97
C ASP A 245 -24.00 9.85 -2.84
N ASP A 246 -23.47 10.43 -3.92
CA ASP A 246 -22.14 11.05 -3.91
C ASP A 246 -22.08 12.29 -3.03
N PHE A 247 -23.07 13.19 -3.07
CA PHE A 247 -23.09 14.35 -2.20
C PHE A 247 -23.21 13.97 -0.71
N ARG A 248 -24.01 12.95 -0.38
CA ARG A 248 -24.07 12.39 0.99
C ARG A 248 -22.75 11.76 1.41
N ALA A 249 -22.03 11.08 0.50
CA ALA A 249 -20.69 10.57 0.77
C ALA A 249 -19.70 11.71 1.06
N ALA A 250 -19.73 12.77 0.25
CA ALA A 250 -18.91 13.97 0.48
C ALA A 250 -19.24 14.66 1.82
N GLN A 251 -20.52 14.79 2.19
CA GLN A 251 -20.95 15.38 3.45
C GLN A 251 -20.43 14.60 4.67
N ARG A 252 -20.49 13.26 4.63
CA ARG A 252 -19.97 12.38 5.68
C ARG A 252 -18.46 12.52 5.92
N LEU A 253 -17.71 12.93 4.89
CA LEU A 253 -16.26 13.15 4.98
C LEU A 253 -15.90 14.47 5.69
N GLY A 254 -16.87 15.37 5.86
CA GLY A 254 -16.78 16.61 6.64
C GLY A 254 -16.32 17.81 5.80
N VAL A 255 -17.13 18.87 5.76
CA VAL A 255 -16.80 20.20 5.22
C VAL A 255 -17.32 21.25 6.19
N SER A 256 -16.50 22.25 6.50
CA SER A 256 -16.87 23.42 7.31
C SER A 256 -17.03 24.67 6.44
N GLY A 257 -17.88 25.61 6.87
CA GLY A 257 -18.09 26.89 6.17
C GLY A 257 -18.97 26.75 4.92
N ASP A 258 -18.90 27.76 4.05
CA ASP A 258 -19.80 27.97 2.92
C ASP A 258 -19.89 26.76 1.96
N ALA A 259 -18.77 26.05 1.76
CA ALA A 259 -18.74 24.87 0.91
C ALA A 259 -19.55 23.69 1.49
N GLY A 260 -19.66 23.60 2.82
CA GLY A 260 -20.44 22.56 3.49
C GLY A 260 -21.94 22.86 3.42
N GLU A 261 -22.30 24.14 3.56
CA GLU A 261 -23.67 24.62 3.40
C GLU A 261 -24.15 24.40 1.96
N ALA A 262 -23.33 24.69 0.95
CA ALA A 262 -23.67 24.43 -0.45
C ALA A 262 -23.98 22.95 -0.74
N ILE A 263 -23.22 22.01 -0.16
CA ILE A 263 -23.49 20.57 -0.29
C ILE A 263 -24.82 20.22 0.38
N ALA A 264 -25.07 20.71 1.59
CA ALA A 264 -26.30 20.44 2.32
C ALA A 264 -27.54 20.92 1.56
N THR A 265 -27.49 22.15 1.02
CA THR A 265 -28.56 22.70 0.18
C THR A 265 -28.78 21.87 -1.09
N THR A 266 -27.69 21.41 -1.72
CA THR A 266 -27.78 20.55 -2.92
C THR A 266 -28.46 19.20 -2.60
N ILE A 267 -28.13 18.61 -1.45
CA ILE A 267 -28.75 17.37 -0.97
C ILE A 267 -30.26 17.58 -0.76
N GLU A 268 -30.65 18.65 -0.05
CA GLU A 268 -32.06 18.96 0.21
C GLU A 268 -32.86 19.16 -1.09
N GLN A 269 -32.28 19.89 -2.06
CA GLN A 269 -32.90 20.09 -3.37
C GLN A 269 -33.07 18.79 -4.15
N LEU A 270 -32.07 17.90 -4.13
CA LEU A 270 -32.14 16.61 -4.79
C LEU A 270 -33.17 15.69 -4.14
N GLU A 271 -33.22 15.66 -2.81
CA GLU A 271 -34.21 14.88 -2.06
C GLU A 271 -35.63 15.34 -2.39
N ALA A 272 -35.88 16.65 -2.40
CA ALA A 272 -37.18 17.21 -2.77
C ALA A 272 -37.57 16.89 -4.22
N TYR A 273 -36.61 17.00 -5.16
CA TYR A 273 -36.84 16.68 -6.56
C TYR A 273 -37.19 15.20 -6.77
N ILE A 274 -36.37 14.29 -6.21
CA ILE A 274 -36.58 12.84 -6.32
C ILE A 274 -37.92 12.44 -5.69
N ALA A 275 -38.27 13.01 -4.53
CA ALA A 275 -39.56 12.76 -3.89
C ALA A 275 -40.75 13.23 -4.76
N ALA A 276 -40.63 14.36 -5.44
CA ALA A 276 -41.65 14.84 -6.37
C ALA A 276 -41.76 13.95 -7.62
N GLU A 277 -40.64 13.48 -8.16
CA GLU A 277 -40.60 12.53 -9.29
C GLU A 277 -41.27 11.20 -8.91
N ASP A 278 -40.98 10.67 -7.72
CA ASP A 278 -41.58 9.44 -7.20
C ASP A 278 -43.08 9.59 -6.94
N ALA A 279 -43.51 10.74 -6.42
CA ALA A 279 -44.92 11.04 -6.23
C ALA A 279 -45.67 11.16 -7.57
N ALA A 280 -45.06 11.77 -8.59
CA ALA A 280 -45.62 11.85 -9.94
C ALA A 280 -45.75 10.47 -10.59
N ALA A 281 -44.69 9.65 -10.52
CA ALA A 281 -44.70 8.28 -11.03
C ALA A 281 -45.73 7.38 -10.31
N ALA A 282 -45.93 7.58 -9.00
CA ALA A 282 -46.97 6.88 -8.25
C ALA A 282 -48.39 7.33 -8.64
N ALA A 283 -48.59 8.61 -8.94
CA ALA A 283 -49.88 9.14 -9.41
C ALA A 283 -50.25 8.64 -10.82
N GLU A 284 -49.26 8.49 -11.71
CA GLU A 284 -49.47 7.92 -13.05
C GLU A 284 -49.81 6.42 -12.99
N ASN A 285 -49.11 5.65 -12.15
CA ASN A 285 -49.40 4.21 -11.98
C ASN A 285 -50.68 3.93 -11.15
N GLY A 286 -51.14 4.90 -10.36
CA GLY A 286 -52.40 4.82 -9.62
C GLY A 286 -53.65 5.14 -10.46
N GLY A 287 -53.48 5.66 -11.67
CA GLY A 287 -54.58 6.05 -12.58
C GLY A 287 -55.11 4.92 -13.47
N GLU A 288 -54.44 3.78 -13.56
CA GLU A 288 -54.78 2.69 -14.50
C GLU A 288 -55.49 1.49 -13.84
N VAL A 289 -56.14 1.71 -12.69
CA VAL A 289 -56.95 0.67 -12.02
C VAL A 289 -58.31 1.23 -11.57
N SER A 290 -59.08 1.85 -12.47
CA SER A 290 -60.49 2.15 -12.16
C SER A 290 -61.42 2.27 -13.37
N GLU A 291 -61.34 1.42 -14.39
CA GLU A 291 -62.48 1.34 -15.33
C GLU A 291 -62.53 0.05 -16.15
N THR A 292 -62.70 -1.10 -15.49
CA THR A 292 -63.43 -2.20 -16.13
C THR A 292 -63.93 -3.18 -15.08
N GLN A 293 -65.23 -3.11 -14.79
CA GLN A 293 -66.17 -4.25 -14.78
C GLN A 293 -67.42 -3.83 -14.03
N ASN A 294 -68.31 -3.15 -14.74
CA ASN A 294 -69.73 -3.14 -14.41
C ASN A 294 -70.40 -4.20 -15.29
N SER A 295 -70.69 -5.37 -14.73
CA SER A 295 -71.76 -6.25 -15.21
C SER A 295 -72.18 -7.27 -14.15
N PRO A 296 -73.45 -7.67 -14.16
CA PRO A 296 -74.22 -7.86 -12.94
C PRO A 296 -74.23 -9.30 -12.44
N ALA A 297 -74.43 -9.44 -11.13
CA ALA A 297 -74.62 -10.72 -10.45
C ALA A 297 -75.92 -11.42 -10.90
N PRO A 298 -75.91 -12.74 -11.16
CA PRO A 298 -77.12 -13.53 -11.23
C PRO A 298 -77.32 -14.33 -9.93
N LYS A 299 -78.54 -14.32 -9.39
CA LYS A 299 -79.17 -15.28 -8.43
C LYS A 299 -80.49 -14.63 -8.00
N GLN A 300 -81.68 -15.24 -7.97
CA GLN A 300 -82.14 -16.63 -7.90
C GLN A 300 -83.63 -16.66 -8.31
N ALA A 301 -84.13 -17.81 -8.77
CA ALA A 301 -85.56 -18.13 -8.79
C ALA A 301 -85.71 -19.64 -8.45
N PRO A 302 -86.87 -20.11 -7.99
CA PRO A 302 -87.04 -20.54 -6.60
C PRO A 302 -87.36 -22.04 -6.46
N SER A 303 -87.45 -22.52 -5.22
CA SER A 303 -88.05 -23.82 -4.90
C SER A 303 -89.03 -23.68 -3.73
N PRO A 304 -90.01 -24.60 -3.61
CA PRO A 304 -91.42 -24.23 -3.44
C PRO A 304 -91.98 -24.56 -2.05
N GLU A 305 -93.01 -23.83 -1.64
CA GLU A 305 -93.96 -24.27 -0.62
C GLU A 305 -95.26 -24.71 -1.30
N GLY A 306 -95.78 -25.86 -0.88
CA GLY A 306 -96.94 -26.50 -1.46
C GLY A 306 -98.28 -26.02 -0.90
N ARG A 307 -99.31 -26.12 -1.74
CA ARG A 307 -100.57 -26.83 -1.47
C ARG A 307 -101.31 -27.08 -2.77
#